data_AF-Q6FPY8-F1
#
_entry.id   AF-Q6FPY8-F1
#
_cell.length_a   1.000
_cell.length_b   1.000
_cell.length_c   1.000
_cell.angle_alpha   90.00
_cell.angle_beta   90.00
_cell.angle_gamma   90.00
#
_symmetry.space_group_name_H-M   'P 1'
#
loop_
_entity.id
_entity.type
_entity.pdbx_description
1 polymer ?
#
loop_
_entity_poly.entity_id
_entity_poly.type
_entity_poly.pdbx_seq_one_letter_code
_entity_poly.pdbx_strand_id
1 'polypeptide(L)'
;MSKTTATSNQYICYNTGFSTPNIELNVARQDVIELITSASAPDNVLAKLFSYIQLLLRFKATKGIDHELTITTLNIAIAYEKMVLESMTVAYTAGRTDLWTTASDYLKRAIGILLFLKSTDWLHGDEELYQYLLRYTNEMGVLQQLSVVLVAITKLRSNLYKDSILDLDHSNDLTQNILSSNNITLYSRMCISALETMVAILGKHSSNTLPITIINSYNVDFIKVLIYLLVSLEQYEANNVGHAMGFLKLSRKYLTRSIMKTTDLQSSLDSIMVFDGHKKNLKAASLGKLKNVFKKEKTVDFNSTLKSLKVTFNKDNSNDPLRPLLLNVLNDLILPLFLLLSYRYEKTNQLYSFQEPIEDEDMLIRDLPKAIIMNLKSISWKISDQNELIEDTALSIGHDEYF
;
A
#
# COMPACT_ATOMS: atom_id res chain seq x y z
N MET A 1 10.51 -20.73 -29.06
CA MET A 1 10.44 -19.73 -27.97
C MET A 1 9.11 -19.01 -28.10
N SER A 2 8.06 -19.53 -27.44
CA SER A 2 6.76 -18.87 -27.32
C SER A 2 6.87 -17.79 -26.25
N LYS A 3 6.33 -16.60 -26.53
CA LYS A 3 6.33 -15.47 -25.60
C LYS A 3 5.27 -15.71 -24.52
N THR A 4 5.70 -15.77 -23.26
CA THR A 4 4.81 -15.76 -22.09
C THR A 4 4.24 -14.36 -21.95
N THR A 5 3.01 -14.14 -22.42
CA THR A 5 2.31 -12.86 -22.25
C THR A 5 1.47 -12.92 -20.98
N ALA A 6 1.91 -12.30 -19.90
CA ALA A 6 1.04 -11.97 -18.77
C ALA A 6 0.56 -10.53 -18.93
N THR A 7 -0.73 -10.27 -18.70
CA THR A 7 -1.21 -8.91 -18.39
C THR A 7 -1.51 -8.81 -16.90
N SER A 8 -1.38 -7.61 -16.32
CA SER A 8 -1.47 -7.34 -14.88
C SER A 8 -2.76 -7.93 -14.26
N ASN A 9 -2.67 -8.51 -13.05
CA ASN A 9 -3.75 -9.26 -12.35
C ASN A 9 -4.10 -10.64 -12.92
N GLN A 10 -3.34 -11.15 -13.88
CA GLN A 10 -3.54 -12.48 -14.43
C GLN A 10 -2.46 -13.43 -13.92
N TYR A 11 -2.87 -14.66 -13.66
CA TYR A 11 -1.94 -15.75 -13.46
C TYR A 11 -1.06 -15.91 -14.71
N ILE A 12 0.15 -16.42 -14.53
CA ILE A 12 1.07 -16.71 -15.62
C ILE A 12 0.49 -17.86 -16.45
N CYS A 13 0.32 -17.61 -17.74
CA CYS A 13 -0.16 -18.61 -18.69
C CYS A 13 0.86 -19.72 -18.87
N TYR A 14 0.39 -20.96 -18.85
CA TYR A 14 1.22 -22.12 -19.15
C TYR A 14 1.58 -22.19 -20.64
N ASN A 15 2.77 -22.67 -20.96
CA ASN A 15 3.25 -22.76 -22.34
C ASN A 15 2.45 -23.80 -23.14
N THR A 16 1.95 -23.48 -24.33
CA THR A 16 1.16 -24.41 -25.16
C THR A 16 1.92 -25.64 -25.66
N GLY A 17 3.26 -25.65 -25.54
CA GLY A 17 4.13 -26.74 -26.00
C GLY A 17 4.40 -27.87 -25.00
N PHE A 18 3.95 -27.77 -23.74
CA PHE A 18 4.12 -28.85 -22.77
C PHE A 18 3.03 -29.91 -22.97
N SER A 19 3.42 -31.10 -23.40
CA SER A 19 2.57 -32.29 -23.43
C SER A 19 3.33 -33.48 -22.86
N THR A 20 2.65 -34.26 -22.04
CA THR A 20 3.19 -35.52 -21.53
C THR A 20 2.34 -36.67 -22.03
N PRO A 21 2.88 -37.90 -22.12
CA PRO A 21 2.07 -39.08 -22.38
C PRO A 21 1.11 -39.42 -21.22
N ASN A 22 1.20 -38.73 -20.09
CA ASN A 22 0.34 -38.96 -18.94
C ASN A 22 -0.98 -38.18 -19.08
N ILE A 23 -2.09 -38.92 -19.24
CA ILE A 23 -3.43 -38.37 -19.41
C ILE A 23 -3.88 -37.60 -18.15
N GLU A 24 -3.60 -38.14 -16.96
CA GLU A 24 -3.98 -37.52 -15.68
C GLU A 24 -3.33 -36.13 -15.53
N LEU A 25 -2.04 -36.03 -15.85
CA LEU A 25 -1.33 -34.76 -15.78
C LEU A 25 -1.86 -33.73 -16.79
N ASN A 26 -2.16 -34.16 -18.02
CA ASN A 26 -2.71 -33.27 -19.04
C ASN A 26 -4.12 -32.77 -18.68
N VAL A 27 -4.97 -33.62 -18.10
CA VAL A 27 -6.30 -33.24 -17.61
C VAL A 27 -6.19 -32.25 -16.46
N ALA A 28 -5.37 -32.57 -15.44
CA ALA A 28 -5.18 -31.67 -14.29
C ALA A 28 -4.64 -30.29 -14.72
N ARG A 29 -3.74 -30.26 -15.70
CA ARG A 29 -3.22 -29.04 -16.29
C ARG A 29 -4.29 -28.22 -16.99
N GLN A 30 -5.14 -28.87 -17.80
CA GLN A 30 -6.22 -28.20 -18.51
C GLN A 30 -7.24 -27.59 -17.52
N ASP A 31 -7.59 -28.32 -16.46
CA ASP A 31 -8.47 -27.81 -15.41
C ASP A 31 -7.89 -26.55 -14.74
N VAL A 32 -6.58 -26.55 -14.44
CA VAL A 32 -5.90 -25.37 -13.86
C VAL A 32 -5.96 -24.18 -14.81
N ILE A 33 -5.72 -24.39 -16.11
CA ILE A 33 -5.78 -23.34 -17.14
C ILE A 33 -7.20 -22.76 -17.24
N GLU A 34 -8.21 -23.62 -17.27
CA GLU A 34 -9.62 -23.20 -17.30
C GLU A 34 -10.00 -22.40 -16.05
N LEU A 35 -9.56 -22.86 -14.88
CA LEU A 35 -9.86 -22.19 -13.61
C LEU A 35 -9.20 -20.81 -13.50
N ILE A 36 -7.95 -20.71 -13.95
CA ILE A 36 -7.19 -19.45 -14.00
C ILE A 36 -7.81 -18.44 -14.97
N THR A 37 -8.35 -18.92 -16.10
CA THR A 37 -8.92 -18.06 -17.15
C THR A 37 -10.38 -17.66 -16.89
N SER A 38 -11.12 -18.45 -16.11
CA SER A 38 -12.55 -18.25 -15.81
C SER A 38 -12.88 -17.20 -14.73
N ALA A 39 -11.91 -16.38 -14.29
CA ALA A 39 -12.07 -15.43 -13.19
C ALA A 39 -12.59 -16.05 -11.87
N SER A 40 -12.23 -17.33 -11.64
CA SER A 40 -12.60 -18.05 -10.42
C SER A 40 -12.03 -17.40 -9.16
N ALA A 41 -12.71 -17.62 -8.03
CA ALA A 41 -12.27 -17.12 -6.71
C ALA A 41 -10.84 -17.58 -6.38
N PRO A 42 -9.98 -16.72 -5.81
CA PRO A 42 -8.57 -17.05 -5.55
C PRO A 42 -8.38 -18.33 -4.73
N ASP A 43 -9.24 -18.59 -3.75
CA ASP A 43 -9.18 -19.78 -2.88
C ASP A 43 -9.36 -21.08 -3.67
N ASN A 44 -10.29 -21.10 -4.63
CA ASN A 44 -10.52 -22.26 -5.50
C ASN A 44 -9.31 -22.48 -6.42
N VAL A 45 -8.76 -21.40 -6.96
CA VAL A 45 -7.55 -21.45 -7.81
C VAL A 45 -6.37 -21.98 -7.01
N LEU A 46 -6.18 -21.48 -5.79
CA LEU A 46 -5.13 -21.91 -4.89
C LEU A 46 -5.20 -23.41 -4.60
N ALA A 47 -6.38 -23.91 -4.21
CA ALA A 47 -6.59 -25.32 -3.92
C ALA A 47 -6.25 -26.21 -5.14
N LYS A 48 -6.68 -25.80 -6.34
CA LYS A 48 -6.40 -26.56 -7.56
C LYS A 48 -4.92 -26.51 -7.95
N LEU A 49 -4.25 -25.37 -7.77
CA LEU A 49 -2.81 -25.23 -7.99
C LEU A 49 -2.01 -26.12 -7.04
N PHE A 50 -2.40 -26.24 -5.77
CA PHE A 50 -1.76 -27.16 -4.82
C PHE A 50 -1.94 -28.62 -5.22
N SER A 51 -3.15 -29.02 -5.63
CA SER A 51 -3.36 -30.37 -6.15
C SER A 51 -2.51 -30.65 -7.40
N TYR A 52 -2.36 -29.67 -8.28
CA TYR A 52 -1.56 -29.80 -9.49
C TYR A 52 -0.06 -29.85 -9.21
N ILE A 53 0.48 -29.01 -8.32
CA ILE A 53 1.90 -29.05 -7.97
C ILE A 53 2.29 -30.37 -7.28
N GLN A 54 1.41 -30.91 -6.42
CA GLN A 54 1.60 -32.23 -5.82
C GLN A 54 1.67 -33.32 -6.88
N LEU A 55 0.81 -33.25 -7.91
CA LEU A 55 0.86 -34.18 -9.04
C LEU A 55 2.16 -34.01 -9.85
N LEU A 56 2.57 -32.79 -10.18
CA LEU A 56 3.81 -32.49 -10.90
C LEU A 56 5.05 -33.04 -10.17
N LEU A 57 5.11 -32.90 -8.85
CA LEU A 57 6.23 -33.39 -8.03
C LEU A 57 6.40 -34.91 -8.11
N ARG A 58 5.32 -35.68 -8.29
CA ARG A 58 5.38 -37.14 -8.52
C ARG A 58 6.03 -37.50 -9.86
N PHE A 59 6.03 -36.56 -10.82
CA PHE A 59 6.60 -36.75 -12.16
C PHE A 59 7.90 -35.97 -12.38
N LYS A 60 8.58 -35.49 -11.33
CA LYS A 60 9.78 -34.62 -11.40
C LYS A 60 10.87 -35.11 -12.36
N ALA A 61 11.04 -36.42 -12.56
CA ALA A 61 12.01 -36.98 -13.50
C ALA A 61 11.67 -36.76 -14.99
N THR A 62 10.48 -36.26 -15.31
CA THR A 62 10.01 -36.06 -16.68
C THR A 62 10.54 -34.74 -17.25
N LYS A 63 11.06 -34.76 -18.47
CA LYS A 63 11.60 -33.58 -19.15
C LYS A 63 10.55 -32.46 -19.23
N GLY A 64 10.95 -31.25 -18.83
CA GLY A 64 10.10 -30.05 -18.89
C GLY A 64 9.20 -29.83 -17.66
N ILE A 65 9.19 -30.75 -16.70
CA ILE A 65 8.41 -30.59 -15.46
C ILE A 65 8.93 -29.42 -14.61
N ASP A 66 10.23 -29.15 -14.59
CA ASP A 66 10.79 -28.05 -13.80
C ASP A 66 10.22 -26.67 -14.21
N HIS A 67 9.97 -26.47 -15.51
CA HIS A 67 9.32 -25.26 -15.99
C HIS A 67 7.85 -25.19 -15.54
N GLU A 68 7.10 -26.29 -15.64
CA GLU A 68 5.72 -26.35 -15.14
C GLU A 68 5.64 -26.15 -13.62
N LEU A 69 6.53 -26.78 -12.85
CA LEU A 69 6.69 -26.58 -11.40
C LEU A 69 6.93 -25.10 -11.08
N THR A 70 7.82 -24.45 -11.81
CA THR A 70 8.12 -23.02 -11.66
C THR A 70 6.86 -22.17 -11.89
N ILE A 71 6.18 -22.34 -13.02
CA ILE A 71 4.98 -21.56 -13.36
C ILE A 71 3.85 -21.81 -12.34
N THR A 72 3.61 -23.06 -11.96
CA THR A 72 2.61 -23.40 -10.94
C THR A 72 2.95 -22.75 -9.60
N THR A 73 4.22 -22.78 -9.18
CA THR A 73 4.68 -22.19 -7.91
C THR A 73 4.51 -20.67 -7.90
N LEU A 74 4.87 -19.99 -9.00
CA LEU A 74 4.61 -18.56 -9.16
C LEU A 74 3.11 -18.24 -9.10
N ASN A 75 2.27 -19.05 -9.74
CA ASN A 75 0.83 -18.89 -9.71
C ASN A 75 0.22 -19.09 -8.32
N ILE A 76 0.79 -19.96 -7.48
CA ILE A 76 0.39 -20.10 -6.07
C ILE A 76 0.68 -18.80 -5.31
N ALA A 77 1.86 -18.20 -5.51
CA ALA A 77 2.18 -16.90 -4.91
C ALA A 77 1.23 -15.78 -5.39
N ILE A 78 0.85 -15.78 -6.67
CA ILE A 78 -0.14 -14.84 -7.24
C ILE A 78 -1.53 -15.03 -6.63
N ALA A 79 -1.96 -16.27 -6.41
CA ALA A 79 -3.24 -16.54 -5.74
C ALA A 79 -3.24 -15.96 -4.32
N TYR A 80 -2.16 -16.17 -3.55
CA TYR A 80 -2.00 -15.54 -2.25
C TYR A 80 -1.98 -14.01 -2.33
N GLU A 81 -1.26 -13.38 -3.27
CA GLU A 81 -1.29 -11.91 -3.45
C GLU A 81 -2.73 -11.40 -3.63
N LYS A 82 -3.53 -12.07 -4.46
CA LYS A 82 -4.95 -11.71 -4.66
C LYS A 82 -5.73 -11.77 -3.35
N MET A 83 -5.57 -12.85 -2.57
CA MET A 83 -6.21 -13.01 -1.26
C MET A 83 -5.75 -11.95 -0.24
N VAL A 84 -4.46 -11.57 -0.27
CA VAL A 84 -3.88 -10.51 0.56
C VAL A 84 -4.57 -9.18 0.24
N LEU A 85 -4.65 -8.81 -1.03
CA LEU A 85 -5.24 -7.54 -1.47
C LEU A 85 -6.75 -7.47 -1.15
N GLU A 86 -7.47 -8.57 -1.35
CA GLU A 86 -8.87 -8.69 -0.97
C GLU A 86 -9.06 -8.53 0.54
N SER A 87 -8.30 -9.29 1.33
CA SER A 87 -8.34 -9.23 2.80
C SER A 87 -8.03 -7.84 3.34
N MET A 88 -6.97 -7.17 2.84
CA MET A 88 -6.64 -5.79 3.23
C MET A 88 -7.73 -4.79 2.85
N THR A 89 -8.33 -4.96 1.67
CA THR A 89 -9.42 -4.09 1.21
C THR A 89 -10.63 -4.20 2.13
N VAL A 90 -11.02 -5.42 2.49
CA VAL A 90 -12.14 -5.65 3.41
C VAL A 90 -11.77 -5.21 4.83
N ALA A 91 -10.55 -5.50 5.30
CA ALA A 91 -10.06 -5.06 6.61
C ALA A 91 -10.15 -3.53 6.75
N TYR A 92 -9.73 -2.80 5.71
CA TYR A 92 -9.78 -1.36 5.69
C TYR A 92 -11.20 -0.81 5.57
N THR A 93 -12.00 -1.28 4.62
CA THR A 93 -13.33 -0.71 4.33
C THR A 93 -14.40 -1.12 5.34
N ALA A 94 -14.37 -2.37 5.82
CA ALA A 94 -15.33 -2.91 6.79
C ALA A 94 -14.84 -2.82 8.25
N GLY A 95 -13.62 -2.33 8.50
CA GLY A 95 -13.06 -2.20 9.85
C GLY A 95 -12.79 -3.54 10.55
N ARG A 96 -12.58 -4.62 9.78
CA ARG A 96 -12.32 -5.98 10.28
C ARG A 96 -10.85 -6.15 10.63
N THR A 97 -10.51 -6.03 11.90
CA THR A 97 -9.11 -6.08 12.36
C THR A 97 -8.46 -7.45 12.20
N ASP A 98 -9.24 -8.52 12.34
CA ASP A 98 -8.82 -9.91 12.16
C ASP A 98 -8.26 -10.20 10.75
N LEU A 99 -8.83 -9.54 9.73
CA LEU A 99 -8.41 -9.72 8.34
C LEU A 99 -7.02 -9.14 8.04
N TRP A 100 -6.50 -8.22 8.86
CA TRP A 100 -5.10 -7.77 8.73
C TRP A 100 -4.13 -8.89 9.08
N THR A 101 -4.44 -9.69 10.10
CA THR A 101 -3.64 -10.88 10.47
C THR A 101 -3.71 -11.92 9.37
N THR A 102 -4.91 -12.21 8.85
CA THR A 102 -5.11 -13.12 7.72
C THR A 102 -4.31 -12.68 6.50
N ALA A 103 -4.36 -11.40 6.14
CA ALA A 103 -3.57 -10.84 5.04
C ALA A 103 -2.06 -10.97 5.30
N SER A 104 -1.60 -10.73 6.53
CA SER A 104 -0.20 -10.92 6.92
C SER A 104 0.25 -12.37 6.70
N ASP A 105 -0.57 -13.33 7.08
CA ASP A 105 -0.21 -14.75 6.97
C ASP A 105 -0.21 -15.22 5.51
N TYR A 106 -1.17 -14.81 4.68
CA TYR A 106 -1.12 -15.07 3.24
C TYR A 106 0.12 -14.45 2.59
N LEU A 107 0.53 -13.27 3.05
CA LEU A 107 1.72 -12.60 2.53
C LEU A 107 3.01 -13.34 2.93
N LYS A 108 3.12 -13.80 4.19
CA LYS A 108 4.23 -14.65 4.64
C LYS A 108 4.30 -15.96 3.85
N ARG A 109 3.14 -16.57 3.54
CA ARG A 109 3.07 -17.77 2.70
C ARG A 109 3.58 -17.50 1.28
N ALA A 110 3.08 -16.44 0.65
CA ALA A 110 3.50 -16.06 -0.70
C ALA A 110 5.02 -15.79 -0.79
N ILE A 111 5.57 -14.98 0.12
CA ILE A 111 7.01 -14.72 0.18
C ILE A 111 7.78 -16.03 0.40
N GLY A 112 7.29 -16.88 1.31
CA GLY A 112 7.86 -18.19 1.58
C GLY A 112 7.98 -19.06 0.34
N ILE A 113 6.91 -19.12 -0.46
CA ILE A 113 6.87 -19.88 -1.72
C ILE A 113 7.87 -19.33 -2.73
N LEU A 114 8.02 -18.01 -2.84
CA LEU A 114 8.99 -17.39 -3.72
C LEU A 114 10.43 -17.67 -3.28
N LEU A 115 10.71 -17.61 -1.97
CA LEU A 115 12.01 -17.95 -1.40
C LEU A 115 12.34 -19.44 -1.56
N PHE A 116 11.36 -20.31 -1.42
CA PHE A 116 11.48 -21.73 -1.73
C PHE A 116 11.79 -21.95 -3.21
N LEU A 117 11.04 -21.32 -4.12
CA LEU A 117 11.32 -21.43 -5.56
C LEU A 117 12.73 -20.96 -5.92
N LYS A 118 13.22 -19.91 -5.24
CA LYS A 118 14.58 -19.40 -5.41
C LYS A 118 15.65 -20.41 -4.95
N SER A 119 15.35 -21.29 -4.00
CA SER A 119 16.29 -22.29 -3.49
C SER A 119 16.25 -23.62 -4.25
N THR A 120 15.33 -23.79 -5.21
CA THR A 120 15.28 -24.98 -6.07
C THR A 120 16.09 -24.79 -7.35
N ASP A 121 16.44 -25.92 -7.98
CA ASP A 121 17.09 -25.94 -9.29
C ASP A 121 16.10 -25.79 -10.46
N TRP A 122 14.81 -25.53 -10.19
CA TRP A 122 13.76 -25.54 -11.22
C TRP A 122 13.90 -24.42 -12.26
N LEU A 123 14.64 -23.38 -11.92
CA LEU A 123 14.89 -22.20 -12.76
C LEU A 123 16.17 -22.29 -13.60
N HIS A 124 16.85 -23.44 -13.61
CA HIS A 124 18.15 -23.56 -14.27
C HIS A 124 18.05 -23.25 -15.77
N GLY A 125 18.74 -22.18 -16.22
CA GLY A 125 18.83 -21.77 -17.62
C GLY A 125 17.72 -20.82 -18.11
N ASP A 126 16.77 -20.41 -17.25
CA ASP A 126 15.73 -19.41 -17.59
C ASP A 126 15.97 -18.10 -16.82
N GLU A 127 16.89 -17.28 -17.34
CA GLU A 127 17.27 -16.00 -16.74
C GLU A 127 16.08 -15.03 -16.66
N GLU A 128 15.16 -15.07 -17.62
CA GLU A 128 13.99 -14.18 -17.64
C GLU A 128 13.04 -14.49 -16.47
N LEU A 129 12.72 -15.77 -16.26
CA LEU A 129 11.90 -16.19 -15.11
C LEU A 129 12.61 -15.97 -13.77
N TYR A 130 13.93 -16.16 -13.71
CA TYR A 130 14.70 -15.90 -12.50
C TYR A 130 14.67 -14.41 -12.12
N GLN A 131 14.86 -13.51 -13.09
CA GLN A 131 14.75 -12.06 -12.85
C GLN A 131 13.32 -11.67 -12.45
N TYR A 132 12.30 -12.29 -13.07
CA TYR A 132 10.91 -12.11 -12.65
C TYR A 132 10.68 -12.54 -11.20
N LEU A 133 11.18 -13.71 -10.79
CA LEU A 133 11.09 -14.19 -9.41
C LEU A 133 11.71 -13.21 -8.42
N LEU A 134 12.93 -12.74 -8.69
CA LEU A 134 13.62 -11.79 -7.82
C LEU A 134 12.82 -10.49 -7.65
N ARG A 135 12.32 -9.97 -8.77
CA ARG A 135 11.49 -8.76 -8.77
C ARG A 135 10.18 -8.97 -8.01
N TYR A 136 9.50 -10.08 -8.26
CA TYR A 136 8.23 -10.39 -7.60
C TYR A 136 8.40 -10.59 -6.10
N THR A 137 9.50 -11.21 -5.67
CA THR A 137 9.86 -11.34 -4.24
C THR A 137 10.01 -9.96 -3.59
N ASN A 138 10.69 -9.03 -4.25
CA ASN A 138 10.85 -7.66 -3.75
C ASN A 138 9.51 -6.89 -3.72
N GLU A 139 8.65 -7.06 -4.73
CA GLU A 139 7.30 -6.47 -4.76
C GLU A 139 6.46 -6.95 -3.56
N MET A 140 6.52 -8.24 -3.23
CA MET A 140 5.84 -8.79 -2.06
C MET A 140 6.43 -8.27 -0.74
N GLY A 141 7.75 -8.05 -0.69
CA GLY A 141 8.41 -7.38 0.43
C GLY A 141 7.94 -5.94 0.64
N VAL A 142 7.78 -5.19 -0.44
CA VAL A 142 7.19 -3.84 -0.41
C VAL A 142 5.76 -3.91 0.12
N LEU A 143 4.94 -4.84 -0.38
CA LEU A 143 3.57 -5.03 0.11
C LEU A 143 3.54 -5.35 1.62
N GLN A 144 4.51 -6.12 2.12
CA GLN A 144 4.63 -6.43 3.55
C GLN A 144 4.92 -5.19 4.38
N GLN A 145 5.86 -4.34 3.95
CA GLN A 145 6.13 -3.07 4.62
C GLN A 145 4.90 -2.17 4.61
N LEU A 146 4.23 -2.02 3.46
CA LEU A 146 3.05 -1.19 3.34
C LEU A 146 1.87 -1.70 4.17
N SER A 147 1.70 -3.01 4.31
CA SER A 147 0.63 -3.58 5.13
C SER A 147 0.68 -3.12 6.59
N VAL A 148 1.88 -3.11 7.18
CA VAL A 148 2.11 -2.66 8.57
C VAL A 148 1.77 -1.17 8.70
N VAL A 149 2.20 -0.37 7.73
CA VAL A 149 1.91 1.07 7.70
C VAL A 149 0.40 1.32 7.54
N LEU A 150 -0.28 0.57 6.67
CA LEU A 150 -1.73 0.68 6.46
C LEU A 150 -2.54 0.28 7.70
N VAL A 151 -2.09 -0.70 8.48
CA VAL A 151 -2.70 -1.03 9.79
C VAL A 151 -2.62 0.17 10.73
N ALA A 152 -1.46 0.81 10.83
CA ALA A 152 -1.26 1.98 11.68
C ALA A 152 -2.13 3.17 11.23
N ILE A 153 -2.17 3.43 9.92
CA ILE A 153 -3.06 4.40 9.27
C ILE A 153 -4.53 4.10 9.60
N THR A 154 -4.95 2.84 9.56
CA THR A 154 -6.32 2.45 9.89
C THR A 154 -6.67 2.75 11.35
N LYS A 155 -5.74 2.49 12.27
CA LYS A 155 -5.89 2.85 13.69
C LYS A 155 -5.97 4.37 13.86
N LEU A 156 -5.13 5.14 13.17
CA LEU A 156 -5.18 6.60 13.17
C LEU A 156 -6.56 7.10 12.71
N ARG A 157 -7.05 6.59 11.57
CA ARG A 157 -8.38 6.91 11.05
C ARG A 157 -9.46 6.62 12.09
N SER A 158 -9.47 5.44 12.69
CA SER A 158 -10.50 5.08 13.68
C SER A 158 -10.55 6.05 14.86
N ASN A 159 -9.41 6.62 15.27
CA ASN A 159 -9.34 7.56 16.37
C ASN A 159 -9.65 9.00 15.95
N LEU A 160 -9.30 9.43 14.72
CA LEU A 160 -9.74 10.73 14.18
C LEU A 160 -11.27 10.86 14.14
N TYR A 161 -11.98 9.73 13.96
CA TYR A 161 -13.43 9.70 13.80
C TYR A 161 -14.20 9.13 15.02
N LYS A 162 -13.52 8.73 16.11
CA LYS A 162 -14.16 8.10 17.28
C LYS A 162 -14.93 9.09 18.15
N ASP A 163 -14.45 10.33 18.20
CA ASP A 163 -15.13 11.42 18.88
C ASP A 163 -15.86 12.24 17.83
N SER A 164 -17.18 12.37 17.95
CA SER A 164 -18.06 13.13 17.05
C SER A 164 -17.83 14.65 17.15
N ILE A 165 -16.60 15.09 17.33
CA ILE A 165 -16.20 16.45 17.61
C ILE A 165 -14.80 16.64 17.02
N LEU A 166 -14.75 17.03 15.74
CA LEU A 166 -13.71 17.93 15.23
C LEU A 166 -13.90 19.32 15.86
N ASP A 167 -13.98 19.39 17.20
CA ASP A 167 -13.65 20.64 17.88
C ASP A 167 -12.16 20.79 17.68
N LEU A 168 -11.84 21.64 16.72
CA LEU A 168 -10.50 22.17 16.43
C LEU A 168 -9.78 22.67 17.71
N ASP A 169 -10.50 22.85 18.82
CA ASP A 169 -10.00 23.27 20.13
C ASP A 169 -9.61 22.11 21.08
N HIS A 170 -10.11 20.87 20.91
CA HIS A 170 -9.81 19.71 21.79
C HIS A 170 -8.86 18.65 21.20
N SER A 171 -8.52 18.82 19.94
CA SER A 171 -7.59 18.00 19.17
C SER A 171 -6.11 17.96 19.61
N ASN A 172 -5.80 18.35 20.86
CA ASN A 172 -4.48 18.14 21.48
C ASN A 172 -4.27 16.67 21.88
N ASP A 173 -5.33 15.93 22.17
CA ASP A 173 -5.25 14.51 22.56
C ASP A 173 -4.97 13.56 21.38
N LEU A 174 -5.28 14.00 20.16
CA LEU A 174 -5.24 13.18 18.96
C LEU A 174 -3.80 12.96 18.45
N THR A 175 -2.95 13.97 18.65
CA THR A 175 -1.50 13.89 18.41
C THR A 175 -0.78 13.13 19.53
N GLN A 176 -1.27 13.17 20.77
CA GLN A 176 -0.57 12.52 21.89
C GLN A 176 -0.76 11.00 21.98
N ASN A 177 -1.92 10.45 21.59
CA ASN A 177 -2.25 9.06 21.96
C ASN A 177 -1.94 7.97 20.90
N ILE A 178 -1.67 8.32 19.64
CA ILE A 178 -1.38 7.35 18.56
C ILE A 178 -0.12 7.73 17.79
N LEU A 179 0.10 9.03 17.68
CA LEU A 179 1.25 9.68 17.12
C LEU A 179 2.30 9.92 18.21
N SER A 180 2.50 8.97 19.14
CA SER A 180 3.74 9.02 19.93
C SER A 180 4.91 8.99 18.94
N SER A 181 5.73 10.05 18.90
CA SER A 181 6.81 10.29 17.93
C SER A 181 7.53 9.02 17.46
N ASN A 182 7.87 8.11 18.39
CA ASN A 182 8.54 6.84 18.13
C ASN A 182 7.85 5.94 17.07
N ASN A 183 6.52 5.91 17.03
CA ASN A 183 5.76 5.10 16.07
C ASN A 183 5.71 5.76 14.69
N ILE A 184 5.58 7.09 14.62
CA ILE A 184 5.59 7.84 13.36
C ILE A 184 6.94 7.70 12.66
N THR A 185 8.03 7.89 13.40
CA THR A 185 9.39 7.73 12.89
C THR A 185 9.61 6.31 12.35
N LEU A 186 9.09 5.28 13.02
CA LEU A 186 9.15 3.91 12.53
C LEU A 186 8.43 3.76 11.18
N TYR A 187 7.20 4.23 11.08
CA TYR A 187 6.41 4.11 9.85
C TYR A 187 6.96 4.94 8.69
N SER A 188 7.49 6.14 8.95
CA SER A 188 8.14 6.96 7.93
C SER A 188 9.38 6.24 7.37
N ARG A 189 10.22 5.69 8.23
CA ARG A 189 11.42 4.91 7.85
C ARG A 189 11.07 3.62 7.08
N MET A 190 9.95 2.97 7.41
CA MET A 190 9.44 1.83 6.63
C MET A 190 8.96 2.26 5.24
N CYS A 191 8.25 3.38 5.13
CA CYS A 191 7.84 3.92 3.84
C CYS A 191 9.04 4.30 2.97
N ILE A 192 10.10 4.86 3.56
CA ILE A 192 11.35 5.20 2.86
C ILE A 192 12.03 3.92 2.32
N SER A 193 12.14 2.86 3.13
CA SER A 193 12.65 1.55 2.68
C SER A 193 11.82 0.98 1.51
N ALA A 194 10.49 1.08 1.60
CA ALA A 194 9.61 0.65 0.51
C ALA A 194 9.85 1.49 -0.75
N LEU A 195 9.99 2.81 -0.63
CA LEU A 195 10.28 3.72 -1.73
C LEU A 195 11.63 3.42 -2.38
N GLU A 196 12.69 3.21 -1.61
CA GLU A 196 14.02 2.84 -2.12
C GLU A 196 13.96 1.56 -2.95
N THR A 197 13.24 0.56 -2.44
CA THR A 197 13.01 -0.71 -3.16
C THR A 197 12.23 -0.48 -4.45
N MET A 198 11.16 0.32 -4.41
CA MET A 198 10.36 0.68 -5.59
C MET A 198 11.19 1.38 -6.66
N VAL A 199 11.99 2.38 -6.28
CA VAL A 199 12.84 3.15 -7.19
C VAL A 199 13.95 2.27 -7.78
N ALA A 200 14.56 1.40 -6.97
CA ALA A 200 15.58 0.47 -7.45
C ALA A 200 15.03 -0.50 -8.51
N ILE A 201 13.76 -0.94 -8.37
CA ILE A 201 13.09 -1.79 -9.35
C ILE A 201 12.76 -1.00 -10.63
N LEU A 202 12.22 0.22 -10.50
CA LEU A 202 11.89 1.05 -11.67
C LEU A 202 13.13 1.52 -12.45
N GLY A 203 14.21 1.88 -11.76
CA GLY A 203 15.44 2.41 -12.38
C GLY A 203 16.25 1.38 -13.16
N LYS A 204 16.01 0.09 -12.95
CA LYS A 204 16.77 -1.01 -13.58
C LYS A 204 16.15 -1.56 -14.86
N HIS A 205 14.94 -1.15 -15.25
CA HIS A 205 14.20 -1.85 -16.32
C HIS A 205 13.58 -0.91 -17.38
N SER A 206 14.02 -1.11 -18.64
CA SER A 206 13.58 -0.40 -19.85
C SER A 206 12.92 -1.33 -20.89
N SER A 207 12.66 -2.62 -20.61
CA SER A 207 12.22 -3.55 -21.65
C SER A 207 11.15 -4.54 -21.21
N ASN A 208 9.99 -4.50 -21.88
CA ASN A 208 9.06 -5.58 -22.33
C ASN A 208 8.88 -6.90 -21.53
N THR A 209 9.34 -7.02 -20.28
CA THR A 209 9.14 -8.20 -19.44
C THR A 209 7.89 -8.04 -18.56
N LEU A 210 7.29 -9.17 -18.18
CA LEU A 210 6.00 -9.31 -17.49
C LEU A 210 5.60 -8.11 -16.60
N PRO A 211 4.34 -7.63 -16.71
CA PRO A 211 3.90 -6.36 -16.15
C PRO A 211 4.10 -6.29 -14.63
N ILE A 212 4.55 -5.12 -14.22
CA ILE A 212 4.71 -4.69 -12.83
C ILE A 212 3.33 -4.34 -12.28
N THR A 213 2.93 -4.89 -11.14
CA THR A 213 1.56 -4.68 -10.65
C THR A 213 1.53 -3.79 -9.41
N ILE A 214 2.48 -3.92 -8.48
CA ILE A 214 2.49 -3.12 -7.23
C ILE A 214 3.30 -1.84 -7.41
N ILE A 215 4.31 -1.85 -8.27
CA ILE A 215 5.24 -0.73 -8.41
C ILE A 215 4.94 0.01 -9.70
N ASN A 216 4.26 1.14 -9.59
CA ASN A 216 4.04 2.08 -10.69
C ASN A 216 4.30 3.51 -10.19
N SER A 217 4.37 4.47 -11.12
CA SER A 217 4.66 5.87 -10.79
C SER A 217 3.65 6.48 -9.81
N TYR A 218 2.38 6.06 -9.86
CA TYR A 218 1.34 6.53 -8.96
C TYR A 218 1.52 6.04 -7.53
N ASN A 219 1.84 4.75 -7.36
CA ASN A 219 2.09 4.17 -6.05
C ASN A 219 3.38 4.77 -5.46
N VAL A 220 4.40 5.02 -6.27
CA VAL A 220 5.62 5.73 -5.83
C VAL A 220 5.28 7.13 -5.31
N ASP A 221 4.49 7.91 -6.06
CA ASP A 221 4.10 9.25 -5.64
C ASP A 221 3.19 9.23 -4.40
N PHE A 222 2.29 8.24 -4.28
CA PHE A 222 1.50 8.03 -3.06
C PHE A 222 2.38 7.74 -1.84
N ILE A 223 3.40 6.88 -1.98
CA ILE A 223 4.34 6.60 -0.89
C ILE A 223 5.15 7.84 -0.52
N LYS A 224 5.58 8.66 -1.49
CA LYS A 224 6.24 9.95 -1.22
C LYS A 224 5.34 10.90 -0.44
N VAL A 225 4.08 11.03 -0.84
CA VAL A 225 3.07 11.84 -0.11
C VAL A 225 2.99 11.38 1.34
N LEU A 226 2.93 10.08 1.57
CA LEU A 226 2.84 9.48 2.90
C LEU A 226 4.12 9.72 3.72
N ILE A 227 5.31 9.51 3.15
CA ILE A 227 6.60 9.79 3.80
C ILE A 227 6.63 11.24 4.28
N TYR A 228 6.40 12.19 3.38
CA TYR A 228 6.50 13.60 3.72
C TYR A 228 5.43 14.03 4.72
N LEU A 229 4.24 13.45 4.68
CA LEU A 229 3.21 13.73 5.67
C LEU A 229 3.59 13.22 7.08
N LEU A 230 4.14 12.01 7.17
CA LEU A 230 4.59 11.43 8.44
C LEU A 230 5.81 12.17 9.01
N VAL A 231 6.81 12.48 8.19
CA VAL A 231 7.98 13.26 8.63
C VAL A 231 7.57 14.69 8.99
N SER A 232 6.60 15.27 8.28
CA SER A 232 6.03 16.57 8.61
C SER A 232 5.39 16.59 10.00
N LEU A 233 4.70 15.53 10.41
CA LEU A 233 4.18 15.36 11.78
C LEU A 233 5.31 15.27 12.81
N GLU A 234 6.31 14.44 12.54
CA GLU A 234 7.48 14.25 13.41
C GLU A 234 8.23 15.57 13.67
N GLN A 235 8.49 16.36 12.61
CA GLN A 235 9.16 17.65 12.74
C GLN A 235 8.31 18.67 13.52
N TYR A 236 6.99 18.63 13.36
CA TYR A 236 6.10 19.50 14.11
C TYR A 236 6.09 19.18 15.61
N GLU A 237 6.08 17.90 15.98
CA GLU A 237 6.22 17.46 17.38
C GLU A 237 7.58 17.87 17.98
N ALA A 238 8.64 17.88 17.16
CA ALA A 238 9.95 18.37 17.56
C ALA A 238 10.05 19.91 17.62
N ASN A 239 8.95 20.65 17.46
CA ASN A 239 8.89 22.12 17.38
C ASN A 239 9.70 22.72 16.21
N ASN A 240 9.98 21.93 15.17
CA ASN A 240 10.68 22.35 13.97
C ASN A 240 9.67 22.69 12.85
N VAL A 241 8.90 23.76 13.09
CA VAL A 241 7.73 24.13 12.27
C VAL A 241 8.13 24.48 10.84
N GLY A 242 9.28 25.12 10.62
CA GLY A 242 9.79 25.41 9.27
C GLY A 242 10.04 24.17 8.42
N HIS A 243 10.66 23.12 8.99
CA HIS A 243 10.84 21.83 8.31
C HIS A 243 9.50 21.11 8.13
N ALA A 244 8.64 21.13 9.15
CA ALA A 244 7.32 20.52 9.07
C ALA A 244 6.49 21.10 7.91
N MET A 245 6.51 22.42 7.72
CA MET A 245 5.88 23.10 6.59
C MET A 245 6.55 22.79 5.26
N GLY A 246 7.89 22.70 5.21
CA GLY A 246 8.63 22.30 4.02
C GLY A 246 8.26 20.90 3.52
N PHE A 247 8.24 19.91 4.41
CA PHE A 247 7.79 18.56 4.09
C PHE A 247 6.32 18.52 3.66
N LEU A 248 5.45 19.34 4.28
CA LEU A 248 4.05 19.43 3.86
C LEU A 248 3.92 19.99 2.44
N LYS A 249 4.75 20.97 2.05
CA LYS A 249 4.83 21.48 0.67
C LYS A 249 5.31 20.40 -0.32
N LEU A 250 6.30 19.59 0.06
CA LEU A 250 6.72 18.45 -0.77
C LEU A 250 5.60 17.42 -0.93
N SER A 251 4.88 17.10 0.16
CA SER A 251 3.70 16.23 0.10
C SER A 251 2.67 16.77 -0.90
N ARG A 252 2.38 18.08 -0.83
CA ARG A 252 1.49 18.77 -1.77
C ARG A 252 1.94 18.63 -3.22
N LYS A 253 3.24 18.84 -3.50
CA LYS A 253 3.83 18.73 -4.84
C LYS A 253 3.51 17.36 -5.46
N TYR A 254 3.75 16.28 -4.73
CA TYR A 254 3.51 14.91 -5.22
C TYR A 254 2.02 14.54 -5.30
N LEU A 255 1.19 15.04 -4.39
CA LEU A 255 -0.27 14.97 -4.48
C LEU A 255 -0.78 15.57 -5.81
N THR A 256 -0.30 16.77 -6.15
CA THR A 256 -0.75 17.48 -7.37
C THR A 256 -0.12 16.98 -8.66
N ARG A 257 1.03 16.31 -8.58
CA ARG A 257 1.76 15.79 -9.75
C ARG A 257 1.00 14.64 -10.41
N SER A 258 0.55 13.67 -9.61
CA SER A 258 0.06 12.40 -10.14
C SER A 258 -1.32 12.03 -9.63
N ILE A 259 -1.79 12.60 -8.53
CA ILE A 259 -2.96 12.06 -7.83
C ILE A 259 -4.20 12.97 -7.99
N MET A 260 -4.05 14.28 -7.80
CA MET A 260 -5.17 15.25 -7.80
C MET A 260 -4.83 16.48 -8.63
N LYS A 261 -5.84 17.15 -9.21
CA LYS A 261 -5.64 18.45 -9.85
C LYS A 261 -5.30 19.52 -8.81
N THR A 262 -4.32 20.37 -9.12
CA THR A 262 -3.89 21.49 -8.27
C THR A 262 -5.03 22.42 -7.89
N THR A 263 -5.98 22.64 -8.81
CA THR A 263 -7.16 23.49 -8.59
C THR A 263 -8.10 22.94 -7.52
N ASP A 264 -8.28 21.63 -7.48
CA ASP A 264 -9.21 20.95 -6.57
C ASP A 264 -8.63 20.93 -5.15
N LEU A 265 -7.31 20.75 -5.04
CA LEU A 265 -6.62 20.82 -3.76
C LEU A 265 -6.57 22.26 -3.21
N GLN A 266 -6.28 23.25 -4.06
CA GLN A 266 -6.22 24.65 -3.64
C GLN A 266 -7.59 25.17 -3.20
N SER A 267 -8.66 24.90 -3.95
CA SER A 267 -10.02 25.30 -3.57
C SER A 267 -10.48 24.70 -2.24
N SER A 268 -10.02 23.49 -1.93
CA SER A 268 -10.28 22.82 -0.65
C SER A 268 -9.56 23.50 0.52
N LEU A 269 -8.29 23.87 0.33
CA LEU A 269 -7.52 24.65 1.31
C LEU A 269 -8.17 26.01 1.55
N ASP A 270 -8.49 26.73 0.46
CA ASP A 270 -9.11 28.07 0.54
C ASP A 270 -10.44 28.03 1.30
N SER A 271 -11.28 27.01 1.03
CA SER A 271 -12.56 26.84 1.71
C SER A 271 -12.42 26.65 3.23
N ILE A 272 -11.39 25.92 3.68
CA ILE A 272 -11.10 25.69 5.10
C ILE A 272 -10.59 26.97 5.77
N MET A 273 -9.72 27.72 5.10
CA MET A 273 -9.18 28.98 5.64
C MET A 273 -10.26 30.08 5.74
N VAL A 274 -11.16 30.16 4.75
CA VAL A 274 -12.28 31.12 4.73
C VAL A 274 -13.29 30.83 5.85
N PHE A 275 -13.55 29.55 6.17
CA PHE A 275 -14.43 29.15 7.27
C PHE A 275 -14.00 29.75 8.63
N ASP A 276 -12.70 29.82 8.92
CA ASP A 276 -12.18 30.40 10.16
C ASP A 276 -12.24 31.95 10.17
N GLY A 277 -12.05 32.58 8.99
CA GLY A 277 -12.21 34.03 8.82
C GLY A 277 -13.64 34.51 9.13
N HIS A 278 -14.64 33.75 8.73
CA HIS A 278 -16.04 34.04 9.09
C HIS A 278 -16.33 33.86 10.58
N LYS A 279 -15.67 32.90 11.27
CA LYS A 279 -15.81 32.69 12.72
C LYS A 279 -15.23 33.87 13.54
N LYS A 280 -14.16 34.51 13.07
CA LYS A 280 -13.58 35.74 13.68
C LYS A 280 -14.47 36.97 13.49
N ASN A 281 -15.09 37.13 12.32
CA ASN A 281 -15.96 38.28 12.03
C ASN A 281 -17.37 38.17 12.67
N LEU A 282 -17.86 36.95 12.92
CA LEU A 282 -19.13 36.73 13.62
C LEU A 282 -19.08 37.10 15.12
N LYS A 283 -17.91 37.00 15.77
CA LYS A 283 -17.73 37.43 17.17
C LYS A 283 -17.74 38.95 17.36
N ALA A 284 -17.47 39.74 16.31
CA ALA A 284 -17.39 41.20 16.42
C ALA A 284 -18.67 41.95 16.02
N ALA A 285 -19.57 41.35 15.23
CA ALA A 285 -20.64 42.12 14.57
C ALA A 285 -22.09 41.79 14.98
N SER A 286 -22.39 40.84 15.88
CA SER A 286 -23.81 40.44 16.05
C SER A 286 -24.23 39.76 17.36
N LEU A 287 -23.88 40.32 18.52
CA LEU A 287 -24.50 39.90 19.80
C LEU A 287 -25.94 40.43 20.02
N GLY A 288 -26.47 41.30 19.14
CA GLY A 288 -27.77 41.96 19.36
C GLY A 288 -28.93 41.60 18.42
N LYS A 289 -28.70 40.94 17.28
CA LYS A 289 -29.75 40.79 16.24
C LYS A 289 -29.90 39.41 15.60
N LEU A 290 -29.15 38.40 16.05
CA LEU A 290 -29.29 37.01 15.58
C LEU A 290 -29.80 36.13 16.73
N LYS A 291 -31.04 36.34 17.20
CA LYS A 291 -31.77 35.31 17.95
C LYS A 291 -32.88 34.65 17.12
N ASN A 292 -33.21 35.26 15.98
CA ASN A 292 -34.32 34.81 15.12
C ASN A 292 -33.86 34.14 13.81
N VAL A 293 -32.56 34.02 13.56
CA VAL A 293 -32.00 33.31 12.37
C VAL A 293 -31.49 31.90 12.73
N PHE A 294 -31.19 31.64 14.01
CA PHE A 294 -30.67 30.34 14.50
C PHE A 294 -31.68 29.19 14.53
N LYS A 295 -32.82 29.29 13.84
CA LYS A 295 -33.69 28.12 13.57
C LYS A 295 -33.57 27.57 12.14
N LYS A 296 -32.81 28.20 11.22
CA LYS A 296 -32.81 27.76 9.82
C LYS A 296 -31.51 27.84 9.02
N GLU A 297 -30.37 28.20 9.60
CA GLU A 297 -29.12 28.28 8.81
C GLU A 297 -28.22 27.06 8.99
N LYS A 298 -28.05 26.38 7.84
CA LYS A 298 -27.05 25.37 7.52
C LYS A 298 -25.72 25.68 8.21
N THR A 299 -25.41 24.89 9.22
CA THR A 299 -24.02 24.54 9.51
C THR A 299 -23.44 23.99 8.20
N VAL A 300 -22.53 24.73 7.55
CA VAL A 300 -21.65 24.12 6.56
C VAL A 300 -20.78 23.17 7.38
N ASP A 301 -21.28 21.95 7.46
CA ASP A 301 -20.69 20.84 8.18
C ASP A 301 -19.31 20.63 7.56
N PHE A 302 -18.23 20.75 8.33
CA PHE A 302 -16.88 20.43 7.82
C PHE A 302 -16.85 18.99 7.27
N ASN A 303 -17.71 18.11 7.80
CA ASN A 303 -17.96 16.80 7.22
C ASN A 303 -18.58 16.85 5.83
N SER A 304 -19.37 17.87 5.48
CA SER A 304 -19.92 18.04 4.12
C SER A 304 -18.84 18.48 3.12
N THR A 305 -17.91 19.35 3.51
CA THR A 305 -16.74 19.71 2.69
C THR A 305 -15.81 18.51 2.52
N LEU A 306 -15.51 17.78 3.60
CA LEU A 306 -14.75 16.53 3.55
C LEU A 306 -15.46 15.45 2.69
N LYS A 307 -16.77 15.26 2.83
CA LYS A 307 -17.56 14.32 2.00
C LYS A 307 -17.64 14.74 0.53
N SER A 308 -17.40 16.01 0.21
CA SER A 308 -17.36 16.52 -1.17
C SER A 308 -15.98 16.39 -1.82
N LEU A 309 -14.93 16.07 -1.05
CA LEU A 309 -13.59 15.76 -1.57
C LEU A 309 -13.60 14.40 -2.26
N LYS A 310 -14.00 14.39 -3.53
CA LYS A 310 -13.73 13.25 -4.40
C LYS A 310 -12.50 13.58 -5.24
N VAL A 311 -11.49 12.72 -5.17
CA VAL A 311 -10.30 12.82 -6.03
C VAL A 311 -10.75 12.70 -7.48
N THR A 312 -10.58 13.80 -8.22
CA THR A 312 -10.68 13.80 -9.68
C THR A 312 -9.27 13.62 -10.21
N PHE A 313 -8.96 12.41 -10.68
CA PHE A 313 -7.66 12.13 -11.27
C PHE A 313 -7.37 13.06 -12.45
N ASN A 314 -6.09 13.41 -12.62
CA ASN A 314 -5.69 14.18 -13.78
C ASN A 314 -5.83 13.29 -15.04
N LYS A 315 -6.71 13.70 -15.97
CA LYS A 315 -7.11 12.88 -17.13
C LYS A 315 -5.95 12.55 -18.07
N ASP A 316 -4.85 13.30 -18.00
CA ASP A 316 -3.73 13.19 -18.95
C ASP A 316 -2.80 11.99 -18.69
N ASN A 317 -2.94 11.27 -17.56
CA ASN A 317 -2.05 10.16 -17.19
C ASN A 317 -2.77 8.78 -17.10
N SER A 318 -3.95 8.62 -17.71
CA SER A 318 -4.95 7.57 -17.45
C SER A 318 -4.59 6.09 -17.64
N ASN A 319 -3.32 5.70 -17.80
CA ASN A 319 -2.97 4.31 -18.13
C ASN A 319 -2.72 3.40 -16.91
N ASP A 320 -2.65 3.93 -15.68
CA ASP A 320 -2.55 3.08 -14.47
C ASP A 320 -3.11 3.79 -13.23
N PRO A 321 -4.39 3.59 -12.86
CA PRO A 321 -4.95 4.25 -11.67
C PRO A 321 -4.30 3.74 -10.39
N LEU A 322 -4.24 4.61 -9.37
CA LEU A 322 -3.88 4.23 -8.00
C LEU A 322 -4.75 3.04 -7.56
N ARG A 323 -4.14 2.02 -6.93
CA ARG A 323 -4.87 0.82 -6.52
C ARG A 323 -6.08 1.19 -5.63
N PRO A 324 -7.23 0.49 -5.75
CA PRO A 324 -8.46 0.85 -5.03
C PRO A 324 -8.28 1.02 -3.51
N LEU A 325 -7.51 0.13 -2.87
CA LEU A 325 -7.20 0.25 -1.45
C LEU A 325 -6.47 1.56 -1.11
N LEU A 326 -5.41 1.89 -1.86
CA LEU A 326 -4.63 3.11 -1.63
C LEU A 326 -5.46 4.36 -1.93
N LEU A 327 -6.37 4.31 -2.91
CA LEU A 327 -7.32 5.37 -3.20
C LEU A 327 -8.31 5.58 -2.04
N ASN A 328 -8.82 4.51 -1.43
CA ASN A 328 -9.66 4.62 -0.24
C ASN A 328 -8.88 5.23 0.93
N VAL A 329 -7.63 4.80 1.15
CA VAL A 329 -6.73 5.36 2.17
C VAL A 329 -6.48 6.85 1.94
N LEU A 330 -6.23 7.23 0.68
CA LEU A 330 -6.02 8.60 0.28
C LEU A 330 -7.22 9.48 0.64
N ASN A 331 -8.42 9.06 0.23
CA ASN A 331 -9.66 9.83 0.38
C ASN A 331 -10.12 9.91 1.84
N ASP A 332 -10.09 8.79 2.56
CA ASP A 332 -10.66 8.69 3.90
C ASP A 332 -9.75 9.26 4.98
N LEU A 333 -8.44 9.38 4.73
CA LEU A 333 -7.48 9.77 5.77
C LEU A 333 -6.40 10.74 5.29
N ILE A 334 -5.65 10.40 4.24
CA ILE A 334 -4.45 11.18 3.88
C ILE A 334 -4.82 12.61 3.46
N LEU A 335 -5.85 12.79 2.63
CA LEU A 335 -6.34 14.11 2.22
C LEU A 335 -6.91 14.91 3.41
N PRO A 336 -7.84 14.37 4.22
CA PRO A 336 -8.29 15.05 5.44
C PRO A 336 -7.13 15.47 6.36
N LEU A 337 -6.16 14.58 6.58
CA LEU A 337 -5.01 14.84 7.44
C LEU A 337 -4.10 15.93 6.86
N PHE A 338 -3.80 15.88 5.56
CA PHE A 338 -3.03 16.92 4.88
C PHE A 338 -3.67 18.30 5.03
N LEU A 339 -4.99 18.41 4.82
CA LEU A 339 -5.72 19.67 4.95
C LEU A 339 -5.70 20.19 6.40
N LEU A 340 -5.90 19.29 7.37
CA LEU A 340 -5.87 19.63 8.78
C LEU A 340 -4.49 20.16 9.21
N LEU A 341 -3.41 19.50 8.79
CA LEU A 341 -2.04 19.92 9.10
C LEU A 341 -1.67 21.24 8.43
N SER A 342 -2.10 21.44 7.18
CA SER A 342 -1.88 22.70 6.46
C SER A 342 -2.48 23.87 7.23
N TYR A 343 -3.74 23.73 7.67
CA TYR A 343 -4.41 24.73 8.49
C TYR A 343 -3.71 24.94 9.86
N ARG A 344 -3.34 23.86 10.54
CA ARG A 344 -2.66 23.91 11.85
C ARG A 344 -1.33 24.63 11.80
N TYR A 345 -0.50 24.27 10.84
CA TYR A 345 0.86 24.78 10.76
C TYR A 345 0.86 26.25 10.40
N GLU A 346 0.02 26.67 9.46
CA GLU A 346 -0.15 28.08 9.13
C GLU A 346 -0.63 28.89 10.33
N LYS A 347 -1.64 28.41 11.06
CA LYS A 347 -2.15 29.10 12.25
C LYS A 347 -1.11 29.19 13.37
N THR A 348 -0.41 28.09 13.65
CA THR A 348 0.62 28.03 14.70
C THR A 348 1.82 28.90 14.34
N ASN A 349 2.21 28.89 13.07
CA ASN A 349 3.31 29.71 12.59
C ASN A 349 2.99 31.21 12.60
N GLN A 350 1.75 31.58 12.27
CA GLN A 350 1.26 32.96 12.36
C GLN A 350 1.16 33.50 13.79
N LEU A 351 0.95 32.61 14.78
CA LEU A 351 0.67 33.01 16.17
C LEU A 351 1.87 32.85 17.11
N TYR A 352 2.74 31.87 16.87
CA TYR A 352 3.73 31.43 17.87
C TYR A 352 5.14 31.23 17.32
N SER A 353 5.31 30.56 16.17
CA SER A 353 6.63 30.09 15.74
C SER A 353 7.37 31.05 14.81
N PHE A 354 6.68 31.75 13.91
CA PHE A 354 7.24 32.67 12.91
C PHE A 354 8.45 32.12 12.11
N GLN A 355 8.53 30.80 11.93
CA GLN A 355 9.57 30.14 11.14
C GLN A 355 9.13 30.07 9.68
N GLU A 356 9.99 30.52 8.76
CA GLU A 356 9.69 30.36 7.34
C GLU A 356 9.73 28.88 6.93
N PRO A 357 8.85 28.43 6.02
CA PRO A 357 8.94 27.10 5.44
C PRO A 357 10.28 26.93 4.73
N ILE A 358 10.93 25.79 4.94
CA ILE A 358 12.10 25.44 4.14
C ILE A 358 11.65 25.10 2.73
N GLU A 359 12.16 25.84 1.75
CA GLU A 359 11.86 25.65 0.32
C GLU A 359 12.89 24.78 -0.40
N ASP A 360 14.06 24.56 0.21
CA ASP A 360 15.13 23.74 -0.37
C ASP A 360 14.76 22.24 -0.28
N GLU A 361 14.35 21.68 -1.42
CA GLU A 361 13.99 20.26 -1.55
C GLU A 361 15.18 19.33 -1.31
N ASP A 362 16.40 19.71 -1.73
CA ASP A 362 17.59 18.88 -1.54
C ASP A 362 17.98 18.82 -0.07
N MET A 363 17.82 19.92 0.66
CA MET A 363 17.99 19.96 2.11
C MET A 363 16.96 19.05 2.80
N LEU A 364 15.67 19.22 2.48
CA LEU A 364 14.61 18.40 3.07
C LEU A 364 14.79 16.90 2.80
N ILE A 365 15.24 16.53 1.60
CA ILE A 365 15.52 15.12 1.26
C ILE A 365 16.71 14.58 2.07
N ARG A 366 17.75 15.38 2.31
CA ARG A 366 18.89 14.97 3.15
C ARG A 366 18.49 14.77 4.61
N ASP A 367 17.51 15.53 5.09
CA ASP A 367 17.01 15.48 6.46
C ASP A 367 15.97 14.37 6.68
N LEU A 368 15.66 13.56 5.65
CA LEU A 368 14.81 12.39 5.82
C LEU A 368 15.43 11.38 6.80
N PRO A 369 14.61 10.74 7.65
CA PRO A 369 15.11 9.72 8.55
C PRO A 369 15.61 8.51 7.73
N LYS A 370 16.69 7.89 8.21
CA LYS A 370 17.30 6.75 7.51
C LYS A 370 16.32 5.58 7.41
N ALA A 371 16.23 4.96 6.23
CA ALA A 371 15.44 3.76 6.02
C ALA A 371 15.72 2.66 7.07
N ILE A 372 14.71 1.85 7.40
CA ILE A 372 14.88 0.62 8.18
C ILE A 372 14.84 -0.54 7.21
N ILE A 373 15.90 -1.32 7.18
CA ILE A 373 15.91 -2.61 6.47
C ILE A 373 15.03 -3.57 7.27
N MET A 374 13.84 -3.86 6.75
CA MET A 374 13.01 -4.92 7.32
C MET A 374 13.39 -6.26 6.71
N ASN A 375 13.71 -7.23 7.56
CA ASN A 375 13.84 -8.61 7.14
C ASN A 375 12.46 -9.11 6.67
N LEU A 376 12.43 -9.72 5.49
CA LEU A 376 11.23 -10.35 4.96
C LEU A 376 10.77 -11.45 5.93
N LYS A 377 9.58 -11.28 6.51
CA LYS A 377 8.95 -12.36 7.27
C LYS A 377 8.29 -13.33 6.29
N SER A 378 8.62 -14.61 6.39
CA SER A 378 8.09 -15.66 5.52
C SER A 378 7.80 -16.94 6.29
N ILE A 379 6.83 -17.72 5.82
CA ILE A 379 6.64 -19.10 6.26
C ILE A 379 7.57 -19.97 5.40
N SER A 380 8.37 -20.83 6.02
CA SER A 380 9.25 -21.73 5.29
C SER A 380 8.43 -22.81 4.57
N TRP A 381 8.87 -23.21 3.38
CA TRP A 381 8.26 -24.28 2.59
C TRP A 381 9.30 -25.33 2.24
N LYS A 382 8.88 -26.58 2.17
CA LYS A 382 9.74 -27.70 1.78
C LYS A 382 8.97 -28.76 1.00
N ILE A 383 9.71 -29.62 0.31
CA ILE A 383 9.18 -30.84 -0.27
C ILE A 383 9.33 -31.94 0.80
N SER A 384 8.23 -32.59 1.16
CA SER A 384 8.22 -33.71 2.09
C SER A 384 8.85 -34.96 1.46
N ASP A 385 9.15 -35.97 2.27
CA ASP A 385 9.60 -37.29 1.79
C ASP A 385 8.58 -37.97 0.86
N GLN A 386 7.32 -37.53 0.89
CA GLN A 386 6.24 -38.02 0.03
C GLN A 386 6.10 -37.22 -1.28
N ASN A 387 7.07 -36.35 -1.60
CA ASN A 387 7.04 -35.43 -2.75
C ASN A 387 5.86 -34.46 -2.71
N GLU A 388 5.49 -33.98 -1.52
CA GLU A 388 4.42 -32.99 -1.35
C GLU A 388 5.02 -31.64 -0.93
N LEU A 389 4.54 -30.55 -1.54
CA LEU A 389 4.89 -29.21 -1.09
C LEU A 389 4.12 -28.89 0.19
N ILE A 390 4.83 -28.68 1.30
CA ILE A 390 4.25 -28.43 2.62
C ILE A 390 4.89 -27.23 3.32
N GLU A 391 4.14 -26.62 4.23
CA GLU A 391 4.66 -25.61 5.15
C GLU A 391 5.61 -26.29 6.16
N ASP A 392 6.79 -25.70 6.36
CA ASP A 392 7.78 -26.19 7.31
C ASP A 392 7.56 -25.54 8.68
N THR A 393 6.73 -26.19 9.50
CA THR A 393 6.37 -25.75 10.86
C THR A 393 7.51 -25.84 11.87
N ALA A 394 8.64 -26.47 11.52
CA ALA A 394 9.80 -26.59 12.41
C ALA A 394 10.55 -25.25 12.60
N LEU A 395 10.39 -24.30 11.67
CA LEU A 395 11.04 -22.97 11.70
C LEU A 395 10.10 -21.84 12.14
N SER A 396 8.80 -22.11 12.33
CA SER A 396 7.80 -21.08 12.68
C SER A 396 7.71 -20.76 14.18
N ILE A 397 8.53 -21.39 15.04
CA ILE A 397 8.45 -21.24 16.51
C ILE A 397 9.36 -20.10 17.04
N GLY A 398 10.18 -19.46 16.20
CA GLY A 398 11.11 -18.41 16.64
C GLY A 398 10.92 -17.10 15.89
N HIS A 399 10.00 -16.25 16.35
CA HIS A 399 9.98 -14.76 16.25
C HIS A 399 8.55 -14.19 16.30
N ASP A 400 7.75 -14.66 17.27
CA ASP A 400 6.54 -13.96 17.72
C ASP A 400 6.85 -13.20 19.01
N GLU A 401 7.79 -12.26 18.96
CA GLU A 401 7.84 -11.18 19.94
C GLU A 401 7.99 -9.86 19.18
N TYR A 402 7.16 -8.89 19.57
CA TYR A 402 6.96 -7.56 18.98
C TYR A 402 5.97 -7.49 17.79
N PHE A 403 4.69 -7.55 18.15
CA PHE A 403 3.65 -6.69 17.60
C PHE A 403 2.83 -6.08 18.72
#